data_AF-A0A7C2QJP1-F1
#
_entry.id   AF-A0A7C2QJP1-F1
#
_cell.length_a   1.000
_cell.length_b   1.000
_cell.length_c   1.000
_cell.angle_alpha   90.00
_cell.angle_beta   90.00
_cell.angle_gamma   90.00
#
_symmetry.space_group_name_H-M   'P 1'
#
loop_
_entity.id
_entity.type
_entity.pdbx_description
1 polymer ?
#
loop_
_entity_poly.entity_id
_entity_poly.type
_entity_poly.pdbx_seq_one_letter_code
_entity_poly.pdbx_strand_id
1 'polypeptide(L)'
;MARIDFFTTANGQLSARFGDHTLYSRYDPEKEADRFVAQSIGADRGSIQHPLAPAVVVILGAGLGYIEKAVTKRLPDVRIISLYLHDELYHETRDAAHQSAWFPSWRPAETRLN
;
A
#
# COMPACT_ATOMS: atom_id res chain seq x y z
N MET A 1 18.91 11.84 10.98
CA MET A 1 17.87 11.38 10.03
C MET A 1 17.13 10.25 10.73
N ALA A 2 15.82 10.37 10.93
CA ALA A 2 15.07 9.33 11.66
C ALA A 2 15.03 8.05 10.82
N ARG A 3 15.23 6.90 11.49
CA ARG A 3 15.31 5.57 10.87
C ARG A 3 13.94 4.89 10.93
N ILE A 4 13.67 4.04 9.94
CA ILE A 4 12.55 3.10 10.00
C ILE A 4 12.97 1.85 10.77
N ASP A 5 12.23 1.54 11.83
CA ASP A 5 12.42 0.30 12.59
C ASP A 5 11.23 -0.63 12.37
N PHE A 6 11.53 -1.87 11.98
CA PHE A 6 10.54 -2.91 11.76
C PHE A 6 10.30 -3.73 13.04
N PHE A 7 9.07 -4.18 13.25
CA PHE A 7 8.71 -5.04 14.36
C PHE A 7 7.49 -5.90 13.99
N THR A 8 7.26 -6.96 14.76
CA THR A 8 6.09 -7.82 14.57
C THR A 8 4.98 -7.43 15.55
N THR A 9 3.76 -7.27 15.06
CA THR A 9 2.56 -7.02 15.87
C THR A 9 2.13 -8.29 16.62
N ALA A 10 1.20 -8.14 17.57
CA ALA A 10 0.72 -9.26 18.37
C ALA A 10 0.08 -10.39 17.53
N ASN A 11 -0.46 -10.06 16.35
CA ASN A 11 -1.03 -11.03 15.40
C ASN A 11 -0.01 -11.62 14.41
N GLY A 12 1.29 -11.37 14.61
CA GLY A 12 2.36 -11.92 13.76
C GLY A 12 2.64 -11.15 12.48
N GLN A 13 1.96 -10.03 12.24
CA GLN A 13 2.15 -9.21 11.03
C GLN A 13 3.32 -8.24 11.17
N LEU A 14 3.93 -7.87 10.05
CA LEU A 14 5.02 -6.91 10.01
C LEU A 14 4.47 -5.49 10.21
N SER A 15 5.15 -4.68 10.99
CA SER A 15 4.83 -3.27 11.17
C SER A 15 6.12 -2.47 11.23
N ALA A 16 5.98 -1.14 11.20
CA ALA A 16 7.10 -0.23 11.20
C ALA A 16 6.81 1.01 12.02
N ARG A 17 7.87 1.61 12.53
CA ARG A 17 7.85 2.93 13.18
C ARG A 17 8.85 3.86 12.52
N PHE A 18 8.57 5.16 12.57
CA PHE A 18 9.47 6.22 12.18
C PHE A 18 9.63 7.17 13.37
N GLY A 19 10.77 7.11 14.06
CA GLY A 19 10.92 7.72 15.37
C GLY A 19 9.89 7.16 16.36
N ASP A 20 9.13 8.04 17.02
CA ASP A 20 8.10 7.66 17.99
C ASP A 20 6.73 7.36 17.36
N HIS A 21 6.59 7.52 16.05
CA HIS A 21 5.34 7.29 15.33
C HIS A 21 5.26 5.87 14.80
N THR A 22 4.21 5.14 15.18
CA THR A 22 3.89 3.86 14.54
C THR A 22 3.16 4.12 13.22
N LEU A 23 3.63 3.52 12.13
CA LEU A 23 3.09 3.73 10.79
C LEU A 23 1.82 2.90 10.52
N TYR A 24 1.63 1.80 11.25
CA TYR A 24 0.47 0.92 11.12
C TYR A 24 -0.14 0.61 12.47
N SER A 25 -1.33 0.01 12.46
CA SER A 25 -1.95 -0.52 13.68
C SER A 25 -1.00 -1.48 14.42
N ARG A 26 -0.89 -1.33 15.74
CA ARG A 26 -0.10 -2.25 16.59
C ARG A 26 -0.79 -3.60 16.81
N TYR A 27 -2.09 -3.67 16.49
CA TYR A 27 -2.93 -4.83 16.75
C TYR A 27 -3.15 -5.65 15.48
N ASP A 28 -3.62 -5.00 14.42
CA ASP A 28 -3.97 -5.65 13.15
C ASP A 28 -3.85 -4.66 11.99
N PRO A 29 -2.64 -4.50 11.40
CA PRO A 29 -2.41 -3.68 10.22
C PRO A 29 -3.33 -3.98 9.03
N GLU A 30 -3.61 -5.26 8.77
CA GLU A 30 -4.41 -5.68 7.62
C GLU A 30 -5.88 -5.28 7.78
N LYS A 31 -6.47 -5.52 8.95
CA LYS A 31 -7.85 -5.12 9.23
C LYS A 31 -8.03 -3.61 9.17
N GLU A 32 -7.05 -2.85 9.64
CA GLU A 32 -7.08 -1.39 9.58
C GLU A 32 -7.02 -0.87 8.14
N ALA A 33 -6.17 -1.48 7.29
CA ALA A 33 -6.14 -1.19 5.86
C ALA A 33 -7.46 -1.52 5.17
N ASP A 34 -8.04 -2.70 5.43
CA ASP A 34 -9.33 -3.12 4.88
C ASP A 34 -10.45 -2.12 5.24
N ARG A 35 -10.44 -1.60 6.47
CA ARG A 35 -11.37 -0.57 6.96
C ARG A 35 -11.15 0.77 6.25
N PHE A 36 -9.90 1.22 6.15
CA PHE A 36 -9.53 2.48 5.50
C PHE A 36 -9.94 2.49 4.02
N VAL A 37 -9.66 1.42 3.28
CA VAL A 37 -10.02 1.31 1.86
C VAL A 37 -11.54 1.27 1.69
N ALA A 38 -12.27 0.58 2.59
CA ALA A 38 -13.74 0.58 2.57
C ALA A 38 -14.32 2.00 2.64
N GLN A 39 -13.78 2.81 3.54
CA GLN A 39 -14.24 4.18 3.77
C GLN A 39 -13.82 5.11 2.62
N SER A 40 -12.62 4.89 2.06
CA SER A 40 -12.06 5.77 1.02
C SER A 40 -12.66 5.53 -0.36
N ILE A 41 -12.87 4.27 -0.75
CA ILE A 41 -13.40 3.88 -2.07
C ILE A 41 -14.94 3.82 -2.05
N GLY A 42 -15.54 3.83 -0.86
CA GLY A 42 -16.98 3.97 -0.66
C GLY A 42 -17.73 2.63 -0.67
N ALA A 43 -17.84 2.00 0.50
CA ALA A 43 -18.84 0.96 0.74
C ALA A 43 -20.29 1.52 0.71
N ASP A 44 -20.48 2.83 0.92
CA ASP A 44 -21.79 3.50 0.89
C ASP A 44 -22.18 4.08 -0.49
N ARG A 45 -21.40 3.80 -1.55
CA ARG A 45 -21.90 3.95 -2.93
C ARG A 45 -22.61 2.69 -3.41
N GLY A 46 -23.12 1.89 -2.47
CA GLY A 46 -24.04 0.76 -2.62
C GLY A 46 -25.44 1.17 -3.10
N SER A 47 -25.50 1.92 -4.19
CA SER A 47 -26.58 1.69 -5.16
C SER A 47 -25.95 0.95 -6.32
N ILE A 48 -26.69 0.02 -6.90
CA ILE A 48 -26.37 -0.79 -8.08
C ILE A 48 -26.20 0.10 -9.36
N GLN A 49 -25.93 1.40 -9.18
CA GLN A 49 -25.95 2.48 -10.16
C GLN A 49 -24.86 3.55 -9.89
N HIS A 50 -23.69 3.20 -9.35
CA HIS A 50 -22.51 4.07 -9.51
C HIS A 50 -21.64 3.51 -10.66
N PRO A 51 -21.84 3.96 -11.92
CA PRO A 51 -21.38 3.27 -13.13
C PRO A 51 -19.87 3.31 -13.41
N LEU A 52 -19.05 3.77 -12.47
CA LEU A 52 -17.60 3.95 -12.71
C LEU A 52 -16.82 3.53 -11.47
N ALA A 53 -16.54 2.22 -11.36
CA ALA A 53 -15.41 1.76 -10.56
C ALA A 53 -14.13 2.44 -11.07
N PRO A 54 -13.20 2.85 -10.20
CA PRO A 54 -11.99 3.53 -10.65
C PRO A 54 -11.15 2.55 -11.49
N ALA A 55 -10.68 3.02 -12.64
CA ALA A 55 -9.76 2.25 -13.47
C ALA A 55 -8.32 2.27 -12.93
N VAL A 56 -7.98 3.30 -12.13
CA VAL A 56 -6.66 3.49 -11.53
C VAL A 56 -6.80 3.96 -10.08
N VAL A 57 -6.01 3.39 -9.18
CA VAL A 57 -5.84 3.84 -7.79
C VAL A 57 -4.39 4.22 -7.58
N VAL A 58 -4.17 5.45 -7.09
CA VAL A 58 -2.83 5.94 -6.73
C VAL A 58 -2.69 5.89 -5.21
N ILE A 59 -1.65 5.22 -4.72
CA ILE A 59 -1.37 5.09 -3.29
C ILE A 59 -0.12 5.92 -2.98
N LEU A 60 -0.29 6.98 -2.18
CA LEU A 60 0.80 7.81 -1.70
C LEU A 60 1.28 7.27 -0.34
N GLY A 61 2.52 6.82 -0.28
CA GLY A 61 3.06 6.15 0.90
C GLY A 61 2.55 4.72 1.05
N ALA A 62 2.77 3.88 0.03
CA ALA A 62 2.28 2.49 0.01
C ALA A 62 2.83 1.62 1.16
N GLY A 63 3.96 2.01 1.74
CA GLY A 63 4.44 1.45 3.00
C GLY A 63 4.76 -0.04 2.87
N LEU A 64 4.17 -0.87 3.72
CA LEU A 64 4.30 -2.33 3.71
C LEU A 64 3.28 -3.04 2.79
N GLY A 65 2.54 -2.28 1.97
CA GLY A 65 1.61 -2.81 0.98
C GLY A 65 0.24 -3.25 1.51
N TYR A 66 -0.10 -2.97 2.77
CA TYR A 66 -1.42 -3.30 3.33
C TYR A 66 -2.59 -2.69 2.55
N ILE A 67 -2.44 -1.42 2.12
CA ILE A 67 -3.44 -0.74 1.29
C ILE A 67 -3.54 -1.39 -0.09
N GLU A 68 -2.43 -1.75 -0.72
CA GLU A 68 -2.41 -2.41 -2.04
C GLU A 68 -3.20 -3.72 -2.01
N LYS A 69 -2.95 -4.54 -0.98
CA LYS A 69 -3.66 -5.80 -0.76
C LYS A 69 -5.17 -5.57 -0.58
N ALA A 70 -5.54 -4.61 0.26
CA ALA A 70 -6.94 -4.26 0.52
C ALA A 70 -7.66 -3.71 -0.73
N VAL A 71 -6.97 -2.90 -1.55
CA VAL A 71 -7.49 -2.40 -2.84
C VAL A 71 -7.68 -3.55 -3.83
N THR A 72 -6.67 -4.40 -4.00
CA THR A 72 -6.70 -5.55 -4.93
C THR A 72 -7.84 -6.51 -4.61
N LYS A 73 -8.07 -6.78 -3.32
CA LYS A 73 -9.17 -7.62 -2.83
C LYS A 73 -10.55 -7.05 -3.17
N ARG A 74 -10.69 -5.73 -3.25
CA ARG A 74 -11.97 -5.04 -3.49
C ARG A 74 -12.21 -4.71 -4.97
N LEU A 75 -11.14 -4.40 -5.69
CA LEU A 75 -11.15 -3.99 -7.09
C LEU A 75 -10.10 -4.83 -7.86
N PRO A 76 -10.38 -6.10 -8.17
CA PRO A 76 -9.38 -7.01 -8.74
C PRO A 76 -8.82 -6.55 -10.09
N ASP A 77 -9.61 -5.79 -10.86
CA ASP A 77 -9.25 -5.30 -12.20
C ASP A 77 -8.65 -3.88 -12.20
N VAL A 78 -8.45 -3.27 -11.03
CA VAL A 78 -7.90 -1.91 -10.96
C VAL A 78 -6.41 -1.88 -11.21
N ARG A 79 -5.95 -0.85 -11.93
CA ARG A 79 -4.52 -0.55 -11.98
C ARG A 79 -4.09 0.17 -10.71
N ILE A 80 -3.08 -0.36 -10.02
CA ILE A 80 -2.51 0.28 -8.83
C ILE A 80 -1.18 0.94 -9.20
N ILE A 81 -1.03 2.21 -8.81
CA ILE A 81 0.23 2.97 -8.89
C ILE A 81 0.65 3.31 -7.46
N SER A 82 1.75 2.72 -7.01
CA SER A 82 2.22 2.88 -5.64
C SER A 82 3.46 3.77 -5.58
N LEU A 83 3.37 4.83 -4.77
CA LEU A 83 4.51 5.68 -4.44
C LEU A 83 4.99 5.35 -3.03
N TYR A 84 6.22 4.89 -2.91
CA TYR A 84 6.88 4.68 -1.63
C TYR A 84 7.73 5.92 -1.33
N LEU A 85 7.63 6.43 -0.11
CA LEU A 85 8.40 7.61 0.32
C LEU A 85 9.72 7.23 0.98
N HIS A 86 9.86 5.97 1.37
CA HIS A 86 11.02 5.40 2.03
C HIS A 86 11.36 4.06 1.37
N ASP A 87 12.60 3.93 0.93
CA ASP A 87 13.08 2.75 0.21
C ASP A 87 13.04 1.50 1.10
N GLU A 88 13.26 1.66 2.40
CA GLU A 88 13.24 0.56 3.35
C GLU A 88 11.86 -0.12 3.40
N LEU A 89 10.77 0.65 3.30
CA LEU A 89 9.42 0.10 3.29
C LEU A 89 9.11 -0.65 2.00
N TYR A 90 9.60 -0.14 0.87
CA TYR A 90 9.46 -0.80 -0.43
C TYR A 90 10.09 -2.19 -0.42
N HIS A 91 11.32 -2.32 0.08
CA HIS A 91 12.04 -3.59 0.09
C HIS A 91 11.50 -4.62 1.09
N GLU A 92 10.80 -4.19 2.12
CA GLU A 92 10.18 -5.08 3.12
C GLU A 92 8.73 -5.46 2.78
N THR A 93 8.21 -4.98 1.64
CA THR A 93 6.86 -5.32 1.19
C THR A 93 6.82 -6.77 0.68
N ARG A 94 5.99 -7.61 1.31
CA ARG A 94 5.98 -9.07 1.05
C ARG A 94 5.05 -9.53 -0.07
N ASP A 95 4.02 -8.73 -0.42
CA ASP A 95 2.89 -9.18 -1.26
C ASP A 95 2.47 -8.17 -2.33
N ALA A 96 3.29 -7.15 -2.63
CA ALA A 96 2.85 -6.16 -3.60
C ALA A 96 2.83 -6.75 -5.00
N ALA A 97 1.61 -6.93 -5.53
CA ALA A 97 1.37 -7.11 -6.94
C ALA A 97 1.76 -5.80 -7.66
N HIS A 98 3.06 -5.59 -7.82
CA HIS A 98 3.61 -4.36 -8.37
C HIS A 98 3.26 -4.24 -9.86
N GLN A 99 2.08 -3.71 -10.16
CA GLN A 99 1.73 -3.34 -11.54
C GLN A 99 2.51 -2.10 -11.97
N SER A 100 2.76 -1.15 -11.05
CA SER A 100 3.63 0.02 -11.23
C SER A 100 4.02 0.61 -9.87
N ALA A 101 5.32 0.69 -9.57
CA ALA A 101 5.84 1.24 -8.31
C ALA A 101 6.94 2.27 -8.56
N TRP A 102 7.00 3.31 -7.71
CA TRP A 102 8.07 4.31 -7.69
C TRP A 102 8.56 4.53 -6.25
N PHE A 103 9.87 4.73 -6.07
CA PHE A 103 10.51 5.05 -4.79
C PHE A 103 11.75 5.95 -5.00
N PRO A 104 12.21 6.71 -4.01
CA PRO A 104 13.27 7.71 -4.16
C PRO A 104 14.58 7.20 -4.78
N SER A 105 15.05 6.00 -4.44
CA SER A 105 16.25 5.42 -5.07
C SER A 105 15.97 4.62 -6.33
N TRP A 106 14.73 4.61 -6.82
CA TRP A 106 14.36 3.88 -8.02
C TRP A 106 15.18 4.39 -9.21
N ARG A 107 15.87 3.44 -9.84
CA ARG A 107 16.50 3.66 -11.14
C ARG A 107 15.69 2.91 -12.18
N PRO A 108 15.19 3.59 -13.23
CA PRO A 108 14.65 2.86 -14.37
C PRO A 108 15.74 1.91 -14.87
N ALA A 109 15.37 0.67 -15.18
CA ALA A 109 16.28 -0.24 -15.87
C ALA A 109 16.80 0.49 -17.11
N GLU A 110 18.12 0.63 -17.23
CA GLU A 110 18.72 1.17 -18.45
C GLU A 110 18.17 0.33 -19.60
N THR A 111 17.31 0.95 -20.40
CA THR A 111 16.80 0.31 -21.60
C THR A 111 18.02 0.16 -22.48
N ARG A 112 18.60 -1.03 -22.52
CA ARG A 112 19.53 -1.40 -23.58
C ARG A 112 18.70 -1.40 -24.85
N LEU A 113 18.68 -0.25 -25.52
CA LEU A 113 18.32 -0.14 -26.91
C LEU A 113 19.37 -0.96 -27.66
N ASN A 114 19.02 -2.20 -27.99
CA ASN A 114 19.67 -2.94 -29.06
C ASN A 114 18.98 -2.58 -30.37
#